data_AF-A0AAV0QDM1-F1
#
_entry.id   AF-A0AAV0QDM1-F1
#
_cell.length_a   1.000
_cell.length_b   1.000
_cell.length_c   1.000
_cell.angle_alpha   90.00
_cell.angle_beta   90.00
_cell.angle_gamma   90.00
#
_symmetry.space_group_name_H-M   'P 1'
#
loop_
_entity.id
_entity.type
_entity.pdbx_description
1 polymer ?
#
loop_
_entity_poly.entity_id
_entity_poly.type
_entity_poly.pdbx_seq_one_letter_code
_entity_poly.pdbx_strand_id
1 'polypeptide(L)'
;MSKKRGLSLEEKREKMLQIFYESQDFFLLKELEKLGPKKGVITQSVKDVIQSLVDDDLVLKDKIGTSVYFWSLPSSAGNQLKNVYDKLKSDLESSNKRYKELVEQSAALKKGREESDERDVALTELKGLQAKHNELKEELAKHADNDPAAFEAMKEAIDVAHAAANRWTDNIFTLRQWCSKNFPQATEQLDNLFKEVGVTDEFDYLELPPALPLSSVSVPKAEGTP
;
A
#
# COMPACT_ATOMS: atom_id res chain seq x y z
N MET A 1 58.75 56.55 -25.71
CA MET A 1 57.39 56.09 -26.07
C MET A 1 57.00 54.97 -25.13
N SER A 2 56.44 55.31 -23.97
CA SER A 2 56.07 54.33 -22.93
C SER A 2 54.90 53.49 -23.42
N LYS A 3 55.08 52.16 -23.45
CA LYS A 3 54.00 51.21 -23.74
C LYS A 3 52.90 51.41 -22.70
N LYS A 4 51.74 51.91 -23.12
CA LYS A 4 50.55 52.03 -22.26
C LYS A 4 50.25 50.65 -21.66
N ARG A 5 50.17 50.56 -20.33
CA ARG A 5 49.78 49.35 -19.61
C ARG A 5 48.44 48.86 -20.16
N GLY A 6 48.34 47.58 -20.53
CA GLY A 6 47.07 47.00 -20.94
C GLY A 6 46.06 47.02 -19.78
N LEU A 7 44.76 47.15 -20.11
CA LEU A 7 43.69 47.07 -19.11
C LEU A 7 43.66 45.68 -18.47
N SER A 8 43.49 45.64 -17.15
CA SER A 8 43.24 44.41 -16.39
C SER A 8 41.87 43.81 -16.74
N LEU A 9 41.61 42.56 -16.33
CA LEU A 9 40.32 41.92 -16.57
C LEU A 9 39.18 42.69 -15.88
N GLU A 10 39.39 43.14 -14.64
CA GLU A 10 38.40 43.91 -13.88
C GLU A 10 38.14 45.29 -14.51
N GLU A 11 39.20 45.98 -14.97
CA GLU A 11 39.05 47.25 -15.68
C GLU A 11 38.28 47.06 -16.99
N LYS A 12 38.44 45.92 -17.70
CA LYS A 12 37.63 45.60 -18.89
C LYS A 12 36.17 45.33 -18.52
N ARG A 13 35.90 44.61 -17.43
CA ARG A 13 34.55 44.34 -16.92
C ARG A 13 33.81 45.64 -16.61
N GLU A 14 34.46 46.55 -15.88
CA GLU A 14 33.90 47.86 -15.56
C GLU A 14 33.60 48.68 -16.83
N LYS A 15 34.54 48.71 -17.79
CA LYS A 15 34.33 49.42 -19.07
C LYS A 15 33.19 48.85 -19.90
N MET A 16 33.00 47.53 -19.89
CA MET A 16 31.85 46.90 -20.56
C MET A 16 30.54 47.19 -19.82
N LEU A 17 30.52 47.11 -18.49
CA LEU A 17 29.34 47.47 -17.68
C LEU A 17 28.90 48.92 -17.90
N GLN A 18 29.87 49.83 -18.01
CA GLN A 18 29.62 51.24 -18.24
C GLN A 18 28.83 51.49 -19.54
N ILE A 19 29.01 50.66 -20.58
CA ILE A 19 28.21 50.74 -21.82
C ILE A 19 26.73 50.53 -21.52
N PHE A 20 26.39 49.52 -20.71
CA PHE A 20 25.01 49.22 -20.34
C PHE A 20 24.40 50.32 -19.45
N TYR A 21 25.15 50.85 -18.48
CA TYR A 21 24.62 51.87 -17.57
C TYR A 21 24.46 53.26 -18.21
N GLU A 22 25.34 53.64 -19.13
CA GLU A 22 25.24 54.91 -19.85
C GLU A 22 24.10 54.90 -20.89
N SER A 23 23.96 53.80 -21.62
CA SER A 23 22.94 53.68 -22.69
C SER A 23 21.57 53.27 -22.17
N GLN A 24 21.54 52.47 -21.09
CA GLN A 24 20.34 51.81 -20.56
C GLN A 24 19.57 51.04 -21.63
N ASP A 25 20.29 50.44 -22.58
CA ASP A 25 19.73 49.76 -23.76
C ASP A 25 20.09 48.27 -23.79
N PHE A 26 19.47 47.55 -24.72
CA PHE A 26 19.66 46.12 -24.97
C PHE A 26 20.60 45.93 -26.16
N PHE A 27 21.57 45.03 -26.01
CA PHE A 27 22.59 44.83 -27.03
C PHE A 27 22.67 43.37 -27.48
N LEU A 28 22.92 43.18 -28.77
CA LEU A 28 23.40 41.92 -29.32
C LEU A 28 24.92 41.80 -29.11
N LEU A 29 25.43 40.57 -29.07
CA LEU A 29 26.88 40.34 -28.95
C LEU A 29 27.68 41.08 -30.04
N LYS A 30 27.17 41.09 -31.29
CA LYS A 30 27.80 41.80 -32.42
C LYS A 30 27.87 43.31 -32.22
N GLU A 31 26.96 43.89 -31.44
CA GLU A 31 26.94 45.33 -31.16
C GLU A 31 27.92 45.66 -30.03
N LEU A 32 27.98 44.81 -29.01
CA LEU A 32 28.98 44.90 -27.94
C LEU A 32 30.40 44.73 -28.49
N GLU A 33 30.62 43.86 -29.47
CA GLU A 33 31.91 43.71 -30.16
C GLU A 33 32.33 44.97 -30.93
N LYS A 34 31.38 45.83 -31.33
CA LYS A 34 31.65 47.14 -31.95
C LYS A 34 31.85 48.26 -30.92
N LEU A 35 31.13 48.21 -29.79
CA LEU A 35 31.16 49.25 -28.75
C LEU A 35 32.32 49.04 -27.76
N GLY A 36 32.68 47.80 -27.45
CA GLY A 36 33.76 47.44 -26.52
C GLY A 36 35.11 48.07 -26.88
N PRO A 37 35.58 48.01 -28.15
CA PRO A 37 36.81 48.67 -28.57
C PRO A 37 36.80 50.19 -28.41
N LYS A 38 35.63 50.84 -28.54
CA LYS A 38 35.49 52.29 -28.33
C LYS A 38 35.70 52.68 -26.86
N LYS A 39 35.47 51.76 -25.93
CA LYS A 39 35.75 51.91 -24.49
C LYS A 39 37.12 51.36 -24.07
N GLY A 40 37.94 50.91 -25.02
CA GLY A 40 39.31 50.43 -24.79
C GLY A 40 39.45 48.92 -24.55
N VAL A 41 38.36 48.15 -24.66
CA VAL A 41 38.38 46.69 -24.50
C VAL A 41 38.78 46.04 -25.82
N ILE A 42 39.77 45.14 -25.80
CA ILE A 42 40.25 44.44 -27.01
C ILE A 42 39.12 43.59 -27.59
N THR A 43 38.84 43.70 -28.89
CA THR A 43 37.71 43.03 -29.58
C THR A 43 37.62 41.54 -29.26
N GLN A 44 38.75 40.83 -29.33
CA GLN A 44 38.81 39.38 -29.06
C GLN A 44 38.42 39.00 -27.63
N SER A 45 38.55 39.93 -26.67
CA SER A 45 38.20 39.69 -25.27
C SER A 45 36.78 40.11 -24.88
N VAL A 46 36.04 40.79 -25.77
CA VAL A 46 34.71 41.33 -25.45
C VAL A 46 33.74 40.21 -25.07
N LYS A 47 33.73 39.11 -25.84
CA LYS A 47 32.85 37.97 -25.59
C LYS A 47 33.10 37.35 -24.21
N ASP A 48 34.35 37.06 -23.88
CA ASP A 48 34.71 36.43 -22.61
C ASP A 48 34.44 37.36 -21.41
N VAL A 49 34.68 38.66 -21.58
CA VAL A 49 34.38 39.66 -20.54
C VAL A 49 32.86 39.77 -20.30
N ILE A 50 32.05 39.83 -21.37
CA ILE A 50 30.58 39.82 -21.24
C ILE A 50 30.11 38.51 -20.59
N GLN A 51 30.67 37.35 -20.96
CA GLN A 51 30.29 36.10 -20.33
C GLN A 51 30.62 36.09 -18.84
N SER A 52 31.80 36.57 -18.44
CA SER A 52 32.16 36.69 -17.01
C SER A 52 31.23 37.63 -16.24
N LEU A 53 30.74 38.70 -16.87
CA LEU A 53 29.74 39.59 -16.27
C LEU A 53 28.37 38.94 -16.12
N VAL A 54 28.00 38.08 -17.06
CA VAL A 54 26.76 37.29 -16.99
C VAL A 54 26.86 36.21 -15.92
N ASP A 55 28.00 35.54 -15.82
CA ASP A 55 28.21 34.46 -14.85
C ASP A 55 28.15 34.96 -13.40
N ASP A 56 28.52 36.24 -13.17
CA ASP A 56 28.41 36.92 -11.89
C ASP A 56 27.10 37.75 -11.73
N ASP A 57 26.09 37.51 -12.58
CA ASP A 57 24.77 38.16 -12.56
C ASP A 57 24.78 39.70 -12.70
N LEU A 58 25.90 40.29 -13.13
CA LEU A 58 26.03 41.74 -13.35
C LEU A 58 25.45 42.19 -14.70
N VAL A 59 25.36 41.27 -15.67
CA VAL A 59 24.69 41.48 -16.97
C VAL A 59 23.67 40.38 -17.16
N LEU A 60 22.43 40.75 -17.46
CA LEU A 60 21.38 39.80 -17.79
C LEU A 60 21.51 39.38 -19.26
N LYS A 61 21.27 38.10 -19.54
CA LYS A 61 21.15 37.57 -20.90
C LYS A 61 19.80 36.88 -21.05
N ASP A 62 19.18 37.05 -22.21
CA ASP A 62 18.01 36.26 -22.58
C ASP A 62 17.94 36.05 -24.10
N LYS A 63 17.36 34.93 -24.49
CA LYS A 63 17.21 34.54 -25.90
C LYS A 63 15.78 34.80 -26.35
N ILE A 64 15.62 35.77 -27.24
CA ILE A 64 14.34 36.15 -27.81
C ILE A 64 14.37 35.80 -29.31
N GLY A 65 13.61 34.78 -29.68
CA GLY A 65 13.63 34.21 -31.04
C GLY A 65 14.98 33.58 -31.39
N THR A 66 15.62 34.06 -32.45
CA THR A 66 16.93 33.59 -32.90
C THR A 66 18.10 34.35 -32.28
N SER A 67 17.84 35.42 -31.54
CA SER A 67 18.84 36.37 -31.06
C SER A 67 19.00 36.33 -29.55
N VAL A 68 20.22 36.54 -29.06
CA VAL A 68 20.53 36.65 -27.63
C VAL A 68 20.82 38.12 -27.31
N TYR A 69 20.05 38.67 -26.38
CA TYR A 69 20.16 40.04 -25.91
C TYR A 69 20.86 40.08 -24.56
N PHE A 70 21.68 41.11 -24.37
CA PHE A 70 22.41 41.39 -23.14
C PHE A 70 22.03 42.79 -22.65
N TRP A 71 21.77 42.95 -21.36
CA TRP A 71 21.48 44.25 -20.77
C TRP A 71 21.86 44.29 -19.29
N SER A 72 22.08 45.50 -18.78
CA SER A 72 22.23 45.71 -17.34
C SER A 72 21.72 47.10 -16.98
N LEU A 73 20.81 47.16 -16.01
CA LEU A 73 20.23 48.42 -15.53
C LEU A 73 20.85 48.77 -14.16
N PRO A 74 21.10 50.05 -13.87
CA PRO A 74 21.66 50.46 -12.57
C PRO A 74 20.84 49.99 -11.36
N SER A 75 19.52 49.80 -11.53
CA SER A 75 18.60 49.31 -10.49
C SER A 75 18.55 47.78 -10.37
N SER A 76 19.18 47.03 -11.27
CA SER A 76 19.04 45.57 -11.37
C SER A 76 19.51 44.86 -10.10
N ALA A 77 20.72 45.18 -9.62
CA ALA A 77 21.28 44.56 -8.42
C ALA A 77 20.43 44.85 -7.16
N GLY A 78 19.94 46.09 -7.02
CA GLY A 78 19.08 46.47 -5.90
C GLY A 78 17.73 45.75 -5.92
N ASN A 79 17.12 45.62 -7.09
CA ASN A 79 15.85 44.92 -7.26
C ASN A 79 16.00 43.40 -7.04
N GLN A 80 17.09 42.80 -7.53
CA GLN A 80 17.40 41.38 -7.28
C GLN A 80 17.54 41.11 -5.79
N LEU A 81 18.34 41.94 -5.08
CA LEU A 81 18.52 41.81 -3.64
C LEU A 81 17.19 41.95 -2.90
N LYS A 82 16.36 42.92 -3.28
CA LYS A 82 15.04 43.12 -2.68
C LYS A 82 14.11 41.92 -2.90
N ASN A 83 14.05 41.38 -4.12
CA ASN A 83 13.24 40.21 -4.42
C ASN A 83 13.68 38.98 -3.62
N VAL A 84 14.99 38.76 -3.51
CA VAL A 84 15.55 37.67 -2.69
C VAL A 84 15.21 37.87 -1.22
N TYR A 85 15.35 39.09 -0.70
CA TYR A 85 14.99 39.43 0.67
C TYR A 85 13.50 39.18 0.94
N ASP A 86 12.61 39.69 0.08
CA ASP A 86 11.16 39.54 0.25
C ASP A 86 10.74 38.08 0.19
N LYS A 87 11.36 37.28 -0.70
CA LYS A 87 11.15 35.83 -0.77
C LYS A 87 11.61 35.12 0.49
N LEU A 88 12.85 35.37 0.95
CA LEU A 88 13.38 34.77 2.18
C LEU A 88 12.56 35.15 3.41
N LYS A 89 12.06 36.39 3.46
CA LYS A 89 11.18 36.86 4.52
C LYS A 89 9.85 36.10 4.52
N SER A 90 9.21 35.96 3.35
CA SER A 90 7.98 35.17 3.20
C SER A 90 8.19 33.70 3.59
N ASP A 91 9.31 33.10 3.16
CA ASP A 91 9.66 31.72 3.50
C ASP A 91 9.87 31.55 5.01
N LEU A 92 10.55 32.50 5.66
CA LEU A 92 10.74 32.51 7.10
C LEU A 92 9.41 32.62 7.86
N GLU A 93 8.53 33.53 7.43
CA GLU A 93 7.21 33.71 8.04
C GLU A 93 6.36 32.44 7.92
N SER A 94 6.36 31.80 6.74
CA SER A 94 5.61 30.56 6.51
C SER A 94 6.17 29.37 7.34
N SER A 95 7.49 29.25 7.41
CA SER A 95 8.17 28.23 8.21
C SER A 95 7.91 28.42 9.70
N ASN A 96 7.98 29.66 10.20
CA ASN A 96 7.69 29.98 11.60
C ASN A 96 6.22 29.70 11.96
N LYS A 97 5.28 29.99 11.05
CA LYS A 97 3.87 29.64 11.23
C LYS A 97 3.70 28.12 11.35
N ARG A 98 4.27 27.37 10.40
CA ARG A 98 4.20 25.89 10.41
C ARG A 98 4.86 25.30 11.66
N TYR A 99 5.97 25.87 12.11
CA TYR A 99 6.63 25.46 13.35
C TYR A 99 5.71 25.62 14.56
N LYS A 100 5.05 26.77 14.71
CA LYS A 100 4.10 27.00 15.81
C LYS A 100 2.94 26.01 15.77
N GLU A 101 2.35 25.80 14.60
CA GLU A 101 1.27 24.82 14.42
C GLU A 101 1.71 23.40 14.79
N LEU A 102 2.92 22.98 14.40
CA LEU A 102 3.47 21.66 14.74
C LEU A 102 3.77 21.53 16.24
N VAL A 103 4.26 22.58 16.89
CA VAL A 103 4.48 22.60 18.34
C VAL A 103 3.16 22.46 19.09
N GLU A 104 2.13 23.20 18.68
CA GLU A 104 0.79 23.11 19.26
C GLU A 104 0.18 21.71 19.07
N GLN A 105 0.29 21.13 17.87
CA GLN A 105 -0.16 19.76 17.59
C GLN A 105 0.60 18.74 18.43
N SER A 106 1.91 18.87 18.56
CA SER A 106 2.72 18.00 19.41
C SER A 106 2.30 18.08 20.87
N ALA A 107 2.07 19.29 21.39
CA ALA A 107 1.60 19.49 22.76
C ALA A 107 0.20 18.89 22.98
N ALA A 108 -0.72 19.07 22.02
CA ALA A 108 -2.05 18.50 22.06
C ALA A 108 -2.03 16.95 22.05
N LEU A 109 -1.16 16.35 21.23
CA LEU A 109 -1.00 14.88 21.15
C LEU A 109 -0.31 14.29 22.39
N LYS A 110 0.55 15.06 23.07
CA LYS A 110 1.19 14.63 24.32
C LYS A 110 0.21 14.56 25.48
N LYS A 111 -0.84 15.38 25.48
CA LYS A 111 -1.86 15.36 26.54
C LYS A 111 -2.53 13.98 26.61
N GLY A 112 -2.43 13.30 27.75
CA GLY A 112 -2.93 11.93 27.92
C GLY A 112 -2.07 10.82 27.28
N ARG A 113 -0.93 11.21 26.68
CA ARG A 113 0.16 10.35 26.24
C ARG A 113 1.46 10.88 26.84
N GLU A 114 1.42 11.25 28.10
CA GLU A 114 2.61 11.64 28.83
C GLU A 114 3.54 10.41 28.93
N GLU A 115 4.84 10.65 28.92
CA GLU A 115 5.83 9.61 29.20
C GLU A 115 5.82 9.38 30.70
N SER A 116 5.50 8.16 31.11
CA SER A 116 5.49 7.72 32.50
C SER A 116 5.85 6.24 32.56
N ASP A 117 6.48 5.83 33.67
CA ASP A 117 6.83 4.43 33.89
C ASP A 117 5.60 3.51 33.83
N GLU A 118 4.46 4.00 34.34
CA GLU A 118 3.16 3.30 34.28
C GLU A 118 2.72 3.04 32.84
N ARG A 119 2.92 3.99 31.93
CA ARG A 119 2.57 3.84 30.51
C ARG A 119 3.48 2.84 29.82
N ASP A 120 4.78 2.87 30.11
CA ASP A 120 5.74 1.94 29.52
C ASP A 120 5.47 0.49 29.96
N VAL A 121 5.12 0.29 31.23
CA VAL A 121 4.63 -1.00 31.75
C VAL A 121 3.35 -1.42 31.03
N ALA A 122 2.34 -0.56 30.94
CA ALA A 122 1.07 -0.87 30.28
C ALA A 122 1.24 -1.20 28.78
N LEU A 123 2.13 -0.50 28.06
CA LEU A 123 2.44 -0.80 26.67
C LEU A 123 3.15 -2.15 26.51
N THR A 124 4.04 -2.48 27.44
CA THR A 124 4.73 -3.78 27.46
C THR A 124 3.76 -4.92 27.74
N GLU A 125 2.87 -4.75 28.72
CA GLU A 125 1.82 -5.71 29.05
C GLU A 125 0.85 -5.91 27.88
N LEU A 126 0.38 -4.82 27.25
CA LEU A 126 -0.50 -4.88 26.10
C LEU A 126 0.12 -5.66 24.95
N LYS A 127 1.41 -5.44 24.67
CA LYS A 127 2.15 -6.19 23.66
C LYS A 127 2.24 -7.68 24.01
N GLY A 128 2.49 -8.02 25.27
CA GLY A 128 2.50 -9.40 25.77
C GLY A 128 1.14 -10.09 25.64
N LEU A 129 0.06 -9.41 26.06
CA LEU A 129 -1.31 -9.89 25.94
C LEU A 129 -1.73 -10.10 24.49
N GLN A 130 -1.36 -9.19 23.59
CA GLN A 130 -1.68 -9.30 22.18
C GLN A 130 -0.96 -10.50 21.53
N ALA A 131 0.30 -10.76 21.90
CA ALA A 131 1.01 -11.96 21.46
C ALA A 131 0.32 -13.24 21.95
N LYS A 132 -0.02 -13.30 23.25
CA LYS A 132 -0.73 -14.45 23.84
C LYS A 132 -2.12 -14.66 23.23
N HIS A 133 -2.85 -13.59 22.95
CA HIS A 133 -4.14 -13.67 22.29
C HIS A 133 -4.02 -14.27 20.88
N ASN A 134 -3.01 -13.86 20.12
CA ASN A 134 -2.77 -14.41 18.79
C ASN A 134 -2.38 -15.89 18.83
N GLU A 135 -1.52 -16.28 19.78
CA GLU A 135 -1.14 -17.67 20.02
C GLU A 135 -2.38 -18.54 20.34
N LEU A 136 -3.20 -18.12 21.30
CA LEU A 136 -4.43 -18.84 21.67
C LEU A 136 -5.42 -18.90 20.51
N LYS A 137 -5.50 -17.85 19.69
CA LYS A 137 -6.37 -17.83 18.50
C LYS A 137 -5.90 -18.85 17.45
N GLU A 138 -4.59 -18.95 17.22
CA GLU A 138 -4.01 -19.97 16.34
C GLU A 138 -4.21 -21.38 16.88
N GLU A 139 -4.09 -21.57 18.20
CA GLU A 139 -4.37 -22.84 18.86
C GLU A 139 -5.84 -23.24 18.70
N LEU A 140 -6.78 -22.33 18.96
CA LEU A 140 -8.21 -22.57 18.80
C LEU A 140 -8.54 -22.95 17.34
N ALA A 141 -7.91 -22.29 16.36
CA ALA A 141 -8.08 -22.62 14.95
C ALA A 141 -7.66 -24.07 14.61
N LYS A 142 -6.63 -24.63 15.26
CA LYS A 142 -6.25 -26.05 15.09
C LYS A 142 -7.32 -27.02 15.61
N HIS A 143 -8.14 -26.57 16.55
CA HIS A 143 -9.20 -27.37 17.16
C HIS A 143 -10.59 -27.07 16.58
N ALA A 144 -10.68 -26.26 15.52
CA ALA A 144 -11.96 -25.89 14.91
C ALA A 144 -12.79 -27.10 14.44
N ASP A 145 -12.12 -28.18 13.98
CA ASP A 145 -12.77 -29.41 13.53
C ASP A 145 -13.30 -30.27 14.68
N ASN A 146 -12.92 -29.98 15.93
CA ASN A 146 -13.36 -30.72 17.12
C ASN A 146 -14.50 -29.99 17.86
N ASP A 147 -15.39 -29.34 17.12
CA ASP A 147 -16.57 -28.70 17.71
C ASP A 147 -17.50 -29.77 18.33
N PRO A 148 -17.79 -29.70 19.64
CA PRO A 148 -18.72 -30.61 20.28
C PRO A 148 -20.09 -30.65 19.60
N ALA A 149 -20.56 -29.52 19.05
CA ALA A 149 -21.84 -29.48 18.34
C ALA A 149 -21.77 -30.27 17.01
N ALA A 150 -20.65 -30.16 16.28
CA ALA A 150 -20.43 -30.96 15.07
C ALA A 150 -20.31 -32.45 15.39
N PHE A 151 -19.67 -32.81 16.51
CA PHE A 151 -19.53 -34.19 16.96
C PHE A 151 -20.89 -34.80 17.36
N GLU A 152 -21.72 -34.08 18.11
CA GLU A 152 -23.06 -34.57 18.46
C GLU A 152 -23.96 -34.68 17.22
N ALA A 153 -23.91 -33.72 16.29
CA ALA A 153 -24.63 -33.82 15.02
C ALA A 153 -24.18 -35.03 14.18
N MET A 154 -22.89 -35.37 14.21
CA MET A 154 -22.36 -36.56 13.54
C MET A 154 -22.91 -37.85 14.16
N LYS A 155 -23.03 -37.92 15.49
CA LYS A 155 -23.66 -39.08 16.17
C LYS A 155 -25.13 -39.24 15.78
N GLU A 156 -25.91 -38.17 15.81
CA GLU A 156 -27.32 -38.21 15.40
C GLU A 156 -27.47 -38.68 13.94
N ALA A 157 -26.58 -38.21 13.05
CA ALA A 157 -26.58 -38.65 11.66
C ALA A 157 -26.22 -40.14 11.51
N ILE A 158 -25.30 -40.67 12.33
CA ILE A 158 -24.96 -42.10 12.38
C ILE A 158 -26.18 -42.91 12.83
N ASP A 159 -26.88 -42.48 13.88
CA ASP A 159 -28.07 -43.18 14.39
C ASP A 159 -29.16 -43.28 13.30
N VAL A 160 -29.41 -42.19 12.56
CA VAL A 160 -30.36 -42.15 11.44
C VAL A 160 -29.91 -43.05 10.30
N ALA A 161 -28.63 -42.99 9.91
CA ALA A 161 -28.09 -43.80 8.81
C ALA A 161 -28.11 -45.30 9.15
N HIS A 162 -27.80 -45.66 10.40
CA HIS A 162 -27.84 -47.03 10.90
C HIS A 162 -29.25 -47.60 10.88
N ALA A 163 -30.22 -46.87 11.44
CA ALA A 163 -31.63 -47.26 11.39
C ALA A 163 -32.15 -47.38 9.95
N ALA A 164 -31.75 -46.46 9.06
CA ALA A 164 -32.13 -46.51 7.65
C ALA A 164 -31.51 -47.72 6.93
N ALA A 165 -30.24 -48.03 7.16
CA ALA A 165 -29.55 -49.19 6.58
C ALA A 165 -30.27 -50.49 6.98
N ASN A 166 -30.53 -50.68 8.28
CA ASN A 166 -31.21 -51.87 8.79
C ASN A 166 -32.66 -51.99 8.29
N ARG A 167 -33.37 -50.86 8.12
CA ARG A 167 -34.69 -50.86 7.49
C ARG A 167 -34.64 -51.32 6.03
N TRP A 168 -33.60 -50.94 5.28
CA TRP A 168 -33.43 -51.44 3.91
C TRP A 168 -33.03 -52.91 3.88
N THR A 169 -32.24 -53.38 4.86
CA THR A 169 -31.97 -54.81 5.08
C THR A 169 -33.28 -55.60 5.29
N ASP A 170 -34.17 -55.11 6.16
CA ASP A 170 -35.52 -55.70 6.36
C ASP A 170 -36.31 -55.77 5.05
N ASN A 171 -36.31 -54.68 4.29
CA ASN A 171 -37.03 -54.62 3.01
C ASN A 171 -36.48 -55.63 2.00
N ILE A 172 -35.16 -55.78 1.91
CA ILE A 172 -34.50 -56.74 1.03
C ILE A 172 -34.89 -58.17 1.43
N PHE A 173 -34.80 -58.53 2.71
CA PHE A 173 -35.19 -59.85 3.19
C PHE A 173 -36.68 -60.13 2.99
N THR A 174 -37.53 -59.13 3.24
CA THR A 174 -38.98 -59.24 3.01
C THR A 174 -39.29 -59.48 1.53
N LEU A 175 -38.65 -58.73 0.63
CA LEU A 175 -38.80 -58.92 -0.81
C LEU A 175 -38.35 -60.31 -1.25
N ARG A 176 -37.18 -60.75 -0.76
CA ARG A 176 -36.64 -62.10 -1.03
C ARG A 176 -37.62 -63.17 -0.60
N GLN A 177 -38.15 -63.08 0.63
CA GLN A 177 -39.12 -64.03 1.16
C GLN A 177 -40.45 -64.03 0.38
N TRP A 178 -40.97 -62.85 0.06
CA TRP A 178 -42.24 -62.71 -0.65
C TRP A 178 -42.14 -63.23 -2.09
N CYS A 179 -41.06 -62.90 -2.82
CA CYS A 179 -40.84 -63.40 -4.17
C CYS A 179 -40.71 -64.92 -4.19
N SER A 180 -39.93 -65.51 -3.28
CA SER A 180 -39.78 -66.97 -3.19
C SER A 180 -41.10 -67.69 -2.88
N LYS A 181 -42.00 -67.06 -2.12
CA LYS A 181 -43.31 -67.63 -1.79
C LYS A 181 -44.32 -67.54 -2.94
N ASN A 182 -44.35 -66.42 -3.67
CA ASN A 182 -45.38 -66.17 -4.69
C ASN A 182 -44.93 -66.59 -6.10
N PHE A 183 -43.62 -66.64 -6.36
CA PHE A 183 -43.05 -66.99 -7.66
C PHE A 183 -41.91 -68.01 -7.53
N PRO A 184 -42.19 -69.28 -7.17
CA PRO A 184 -41.15 -70.28 -6.93
C PRO A 184 -40.22 -70.52 -8.12
N GLN A 185 -40.72 -70.34 -9.36
CA GLN A 185 -39.91 -70.48 -10.56
C GLN A 185 -38.87 -69.35 -10.78
N ALA A 186 -39.00 -68.23 -10.07
CA ALA A 186 -38.13 -67.05 -10.22
C ALA A 186 -37.11 -66.91 -9.07
N THR A 187 -37.17 -67.78 -8.06
CA THR A 187 -36.32 -67.72 -6.86
C THR A 187 -34.83 -67.77 -7.20
N GLU A 188 -34.41 -68.70 -8.05
CA GLU A 188 -33.01 -68.86 -8.45
C GLU A 188 -32.48 -67.64 -9.23
N GLN A 189 -33.33 -67.05 -10.08
CA GLN A 189 -33.01 -65.83 -10.82
C GLN A 189 -32.84 -64.63 -9.89
N LEU A 190 -33.71 -64.50 -8.88
CA LEU A 190 -33.62 -63.45 -7.88
C LEU A 190 -32.37 -63.59 -6.99
N ASP A 191 -32.05 -64.81 -6.56
CA ASP A 191 -30.85 -65.08 -5.76
C ASP A 191 -29.56 -64.77 -6.53
N ASN A 192 -29.51 -65.12 -7.83
CA ASN A 192 -28.38 -64.77 -8.69
C ASN A 192 -28.26 -63.25 -8.87
N LEU A 193 -29.38 -62.54 -9.09
CA LEU A 193 -29.39 -61.07 -9.18
C LEU A 193 -28.86 -60.43 -7.89
N PHE A 194 -29.31 -60.90 -6.73
CA PHE A 194 -28.83 -60.36 -5.46
C PHE A 194 -27.33 -60.58 -5.26
N LYS A 195 -26.81 -61.76 -5.63
CA LYS A 195 -25.37 -62.03 -5.60
C LYS A 195 -24.58 -61.13 -6.55
N GLU A 196 -25.08 -60.87 -7.76
CA GLU A 196 -24.46 -59.95 -8.73
C GLU A 196 -24.39 -58.50 -8.20
N VAL A 197 -25.41 -58.06 -7.46
CA VAL A 197 -25.48 -56.71 -6.87
C VAL A 197 -24.76 -56.63 -5.51
N GLY A 198 -24.17 -57.73 -5.04
CA GLY A 198 -23.35 -57.76 -3.82
C GLY A 198 -24.11 -58.09 -2.54
N VAL A 199 -25.37 -58.53 -2.62
CA VAL A 199 -26.12 -59.11 -1.51
C VAL A 199 -25.75 -60.59 -1.42
N THR A 200 -24.65 -60.86 -0.71
CA THR A 200 -24.10 -62.21 -0.50
C THR A 200 -24.73 -62.90 0.71
N ASP A 201 -24.34 -64.15 0.97
CA ASP A 201 -24.80 -64.90 2.14
C ASP A 201 -24.27 -64.34 3.47
N GLU A 202 -23.31 -63.40 3.43
CA GLU A 202 -22.79 -62.65 4.59
C GLU A 202 -23.52 -61.31 4.81
N PHE A 203 -24.48 -60.95 3.95
CA PHE A 203 -25.25 -59.72 4.10
C PHE A 203 -26.23 -59.84 5.27
N ASP A 204 -26.03 -59.01 6.29
CA ASP A 204 -26.84 -59.00 7.51
C ASP A 204 -27.02 -57.56 8.04
N TYR A 205 -27.73 -57.42 9.15
CA TYR A 205 -27.88 -56.14 9.85
C TYR A 205 -26.53 -55.55 10.24
N LEU A 206 -26.42 -54.24 10.13
CA LEU A 206 -25.25 -53.52 10.61
C LEU A 206 -25.31 -53.47 12.15
N GLU A 207 -24.27 -53.96 12.82
CA GLU A 207 -24.10 -53.83 14.26
C GLU A 207 -23.22 -52.62 14.58
N LEU A 208 -23.65 -51.77 15.52
CA LEU A 208 -22.81 -50.67 16.02
C LEU A 208 -21.88 -51.17 17.14
N PRO A 209 -20.63 -50.69 17.21
CA PRO A 209 -19.72 -51.02 18.30
C PRO A 209 -20.29 -50.61 19.67
N PRO A 210 -20.00 -51.36 20.76
CA PRO A 210 -20.54 -51.07 22.10
C PRO A 210 -20.09 -49.73 22.70
N ALA A 211 -19.12 -49.06 22.07
CA ALA A 211 -18.60 -47.75 22.49
C ALA A 211 -19.44 -46.55 21.98
N LEU A 212 -20.43 -46.77 21.13
CA LEU A 212 -21.37 -45.74 20.66
C LEU A 212 -22.75 -46.04 21.26
N PRO A 213 -23.08 -45.53 22.46
CA PRO A 213 -24.42 -45.69 23.00
C PRO A 213 -25.39 -44.85 22.15
N LEU A 214 -26.31 -45.53 21.48
CA LEU A 214 -27.43 -44.90 20.78
C LEU A 214 -28.18 -44.00 21.77
N SER A 215 -28.40 -42.75 21.40
CA SER A 215 -29.40 -41.94 22.09
C SER A 215 -30.76 -42.54 21.76
N SER A 216 -31.59 -42.82 22.77
CA SER A 216 -32.92 -43.36 22.57
C SER A 216 -33.83 -42.29 21.96
N VAL A 217 -33.69 -42.04 20.66
CA VAL A 217 -34.60 -41.18 19.91
C VAL A 217 -35.93 -41.93 19.78
N SER A 218 -36.78 -41.73 20.79
CA SER A 218 -38.21 -42.04 20.68
C SER A 218 -38.77 -41.24 19.51
N VAL A 219 -39.11 -41.94 18.43
CA VAL A 219 -39.83 -41.37 17.29
C VAL A 219 -41.15 -40.81 17.83
N PRO A 220 -41.42 -39.49 17.73
CA PRO A 220 -42.72 -38.97 18.12
C PRO A 220 -43.77 -39.55 17.16
N LYS A 221 -44.75 -40.26 17.72
CA LYS A 221 -45.97 -40.66 17.03
C LYS A 221 -46.53 -39.44 16.33
N ALA A 222 -46.55 -39.46 15.00
CA ALA A 222 -47.33 -38.52 14.22
C ALA A 222 -48.81 -38.71 14.61
N GLU A 223 -49.32 -37.80 15.44
CA GLU A 223 -50.75 -37.64 15.65
C GLU A 223 -51.35 -37.18 14.33
N GLY A 224 -52.08 -38.09 13.68
CA GLY A 224 -52.96 -37.73 12.59
C GLY A 224 -54.13 -36.91 13.12
N THR A 225 -54.49 -35.86 12.38
CA THR A 225 -55.87 -35.39 12.13
C THR A 225 -55.80 -34.13 11.25
N PRO A 226 -56.90 -33.75 10.55
CA PRO A 226 -58.26 -34.31 10.58
C PRO A 226 -58.55 -35.34 9.49
#